data_AF-A0A433QXB8-F1
#
_entry.id   AF-A0A433QXB8-F1
#
_cell.length_a   1.000
_cell.length_b   1.000
_cell.length_c   1.000
_cell.angle_alpha   90.00
_cell.angle_beta   90.00
_cell.angle_gamma   90.00
#
_symmetry.space_group_name_H-M   'P 1'
#
loop_
_entity.id
_entity.type
_entity.pdbx_description
1 polymer ?
#
loop_
_entity_poly.entity_id
_entity_poly.type
_entity_poly.pdbx_seq_one_letter_code
_entity_poly.pdbx_strand_id
1 'polypeptide(L)'
;MAPGNMTAYELAAHEWACAHKPFRRGFDIVTKSLDGHHHIEDDVVFPFFATKLDISAWESDHVELTKRINEINAIIAGYTSDPTTYDASAFEALFVSLKDMVIPHLDAEENTVTAKFMEENYDAEKVAQLIPDIVEYNKKHEDPVVVLVFLIMHTAPEDRP
;
A
#
# COMPACT_ATOMS: atom_id res chain seq x y z
N MET A 1 -7.83 -8.24 -34.72
CA MET A 1 -7.60 -7.61 -36.04
C MET A 1 -6.14 -7.22 -36.11
N ALA A 2 -5.48 -7.35 -37.26
CA ALA A 2 -4.13 -6.81 -37.42
C ALA A 2 -4.19 -5.27 -37.41
N PRO A 3 -3.19 -4.56 -36.83
CA PRO A 3 -3.19 -3.10 -36.69
C PRO A 3 -3.39 -2.32 -38.00
N GLY A 4 -3.12 -2.93 -39.16
CA GLY A 4 -3.20 -2.28 -40.47
C GLY A 4 -4.60 -1.92 -40.98
N ASN A 5 -5.68 -2.33 -40.29
CA ASN A 5 -7.06 -2.06 -40.72
C ASN A 5 -7.85 -1.14 -39.76
N MET A 6 -7.21 -0.54 -38.77
CA MET A 6 -7.87 0.41 -37.86
C MET A 6 -7.94 1.81 -38.47
N THR A 7 -9.08 2.46 -38.31
CA THR A 7 -9.21 3.91 -38.51
C THR A 7 -8.37 4.67 -37.48
N ALA A 8 -8.08 5.95 -37.74
CA ALA A 8 -7.36 6.80 -36.78
C ALA A 8 -8.06 6.87 -35.40
N TYR A 9 -9.40 6.82 -35.38
CA TYR A 9 -10.18 6.77 -34.15
C TYR A 9 -10.05 5.43 -33.40
N GLU A 10 -10.07 4.31 -34.11
CA GLU A 10 -9.87 2.98 -33.52
C GLU A 10 -8.44 2.79 -33.01
N LEU A 11 -7.45 3.33 -33.71
CA LEU A 11 -6.06 3.30 -33.27
C LEU A 11 -5.86 4.15 -32.02
N ALA A 12 -6.40 5.37 -31.98
CA ALA A 12 -6.36 6.23 -30.79
C ALA A 12 -7.07 5.57 -29.60
N ALA A 13 -8.26 5.00 -29.79
CA ALA A 13 -8.97 4.27 -28.74
C ALA A 13 -8.20 3.05 -28.24
N HIS A 14 -7.52 2.32 -29.14
CA HIS A 14 -6.68 1.17 -28.79
C HIS A 14 -5.43 1.61 -28.01
N GLU A 15 -4.70 2.63 -28.46
CA GLU A 15 -3.54 3.17 -27.75
C GLU A 15 -3.92 3.70 -26.36
N TRP A 16 -5.06 4.39 -26.27
CA TRP A 16 -5.59 4.87 -24.99
C TRP A 16 -5.90 3.69 -24.06
N ALA A 17 -6.63 2.67 -24.54
CA ALA A 17 -6.92 1.47 -23.77
C ALA A 17 -5.65 0.69 -23.36
N CYS A 18 -4.58 0.74 -24.16
CA CYS A 18 -3.28 0.14 -23.86
C CYS A 18 -2.49 0.92 -22.80
N ALA A 19 -2.54 2.25 -22.81
CA ALA A 19 -1.85 3.10 -21.82
C ALA A 19 -2.52 3.07 -20.44
N HIS A 20 -3.84 2.93 -20.40
CA HIS A 20 -4.63 2.94 -19.16
C HIS A 20 -4.50 1.65 -18.33
N LYS A 21 -4.26 0.50 -18.97
CA LYS A 21 -4.14 -0.79 -18.25
C LYS A 21 -2.90 -0.84 -17.33
N PRO A 22 -1.68 -0.48 -17.78
CA PRO A 22 -0.52 -0.40 -16.91
C PRO A 22 -0.67 0.64 -15.80
N PHE A 23 -1.20 1.83 -16.12
CA PHE A 23 -1.46 2.89 -15.15
C PHE A 23 -2.36 2.39 -14.02
N ARG A 24 -3.54 1.85 -14.37
CA ARG A 24 -4.48 1.26 -13.42
C ARG A 24 -3.85 0.14 -12.58
N ARG A 25 -3.12 -0.77 -13.23
CA ARG A 25 -2.46 -1.88 -12.55
C ARG A 25 -1.42 -1.40 -11.55
N GLY A 26 -0.68 -0.34 -11.87
CA GLY A 26 0.29 0.26 -10.95
C GLY A 26 -0.38 0.74 -9.67
N PHE A 27 -1.47 1.50 -9.78
CA PHE A 27 -2.18 2.02 -8.61
C PHE A 27 -2.92 0.96 -7.81
N ASP A 28 -3.51 -0.03 -8.48
CA ASP A 28 -4.12 -1.19 -7.83
C ASP A 28 -3.10 -1.96 -6.99
N ILE A 29 -1.86 -2.12 -7.49
CA ILE A 29 -0.78 -2.75 -6.72
C ILE A 29 -0.39 -1.89 -5.52
N VAL A 30 -0.20 -0.57 -5.69
CA VAL A 30 0.20 0.32 -4.59
C VAL A 30 -0.86 0.35 -3.49
N THR A 31 -2.14 0.51 -3.84
CA THR A 31 -3.23 0.60 -2.86
C THR A 31 -3.42 -0.71 -2.10
N LYS A 32 -3.41 -1.86 -2.78
CA LYS A 32 -3.44 -3.17 -2.12
C LYS A 32 -2.22 -3.42 -1.24
N SER A 33 -1.06 -2.94 -1.68
CA SER A 33 0.19 -3.07 -0.94
C SER A 33 0.17 -2.28 0.36
N LEU A 34 -0.36 -1.06 0.34
CA LEU A 34 -0.55 -0.25 1.54
C LEU A 34 -1.63 -0.84 2.45
N ASP A 35 -2.75 -1.30 1.88
CA ASP A 35 -3.85 -1.90 2.64
C ASP A 35 -3.42 -3.18 3.38
N GLY A 36 -2.72 -4.08 2.70
CA GLY A 36 -2.17 -5.29 3.31
C GLY A 36 -1.15 -4.98 4.41
N HIS A 37 -0.19 -4.09 4.13
CA HIS A 37 0.81 -3.65 5.10
C HIS A 37 0.18 -3.15 6.41
N HIS A 38 -0.77 -2.21 6.34
CA HIS A 38 -1.41 -1.68 7.54
C HIS A 38 -2.28 -2.72 8.25
N HIS A 39 -2.88 -3.68 7.54
CA HIS A 39 -3.61 -4.78 8.18
C HIS A 39 -2.70 -5.72 8.96
N ILE A 40 -1.51 -6.03 8.44
CA ILE A 40 -0.49 -6.79 9.20
C ILE A 40 -0.12 -6.02 10.46
N GLU A 41 0.01 -4.70 10.34
CA GLU A 41 0.36 -3.86 11.48
C GLU A 41 -0.73 -3.87 12.53
N ASP A 42 -1.97 -3.56 12.17
CA ASP A 42 -3.13 -3.55 13.08
C ASP A 42 -3.34 -4.89 13.79
N ASP A 43 -3.23 -6.01 13.07
CA ASP A 43 -3.61 -7.32 13.59
C ASP A 43 -2.45 -8.05 14.29
N VAL A 44 -1.20 -7.72 13.97
CA VAL A 44 -0.01 -8.46 14.44
C VAL A 44 1.02 -7.56 15.11
N VAL A 45 1.47 -6.50 14.44
CA VAL A 45 2.65 -5.71 14.87
C VAL A 45 2.29 -4.71 15.97
N PHE A 46 1.22 -3.94 15.80
CA PHE A 46 0.75 -2.94 16.75
C PHE A 46 0.34 -3.54 18.09
N PRO A 47 -0.38 -4.68 18.17
CA PRO A 47 -0.64 -5.36 19.44
C PRO A 47 0.65 -5.70 20.21
N PHE A 48 1.73 -6.02 19.50
CA PHE A 48 3.05 -6.25 20.12
C PHE A 48 3.65 -4.95 20.67
N PHE A 49 3.61 -3.86 19.89
CA PHE A 49 4.12 -2.55 20.32
C PHE A 49 3.30 -1.89 21.42
N ALA A 50 1.98 -2.04 21.40
CA ALA A 50 1.04 -1.51 22.39
C ALA A 50 1.33 -1.99 23.83
N THR A 51 2.09 -3.08 23.98
CA THR A 51 2.53 -3.55 25.30
C THR A 51 3.56 -2.64 26.00
N LYS A 52 4.23 -1.77 25.23
CA LYS A 52 5.30 -0.86 25.72
C LYS A 52 5.16 0.58 25.22
N LEU A 53 4.34 0.82 24.20
CA LEU A 53 4.21 2.09 23.53
C LEU A 53 2.73 2.50 23.42
N ASP A 54 2.43 3.78 23.60
CA ASP A 54 1.12 4.33 23.24
C ASP A 54 1.11 4.56 21.73
N ILE A 55 0.35 3.73 21.02
CA ILE A 55 0.22 3.73 19.56
C ILE A 55 -1.09 4.36 19.08
N SER A 56 -1.87 4.98 19.97
CA SER A 56 -3.21 5.48 19.64
C SER A 56 -3.24 6.49 18.49
N ALA A 57 -2.16 7.24 18.29
CA ALA A 57 -2.00 8.11 17.14
C ALA A 57 -1.90 7.33 15.82
N TRP A 58 -1.14 6.23 15.79
CA TRP A 58 -0.94 5.39 14.61
C TRP A 58 -2.23 4.65 14.23
N GLU A 59 -2.96 4.12 15.21
CA GLU A 59 -4.28 3.53 14.99
C GLU A 59 -5.26 4.54 14.36
N SER A 60 -5.23 5.79 14.85
CA SER A 60 -6.07 6.85 14.27
C SER A 60 -5.67 7.19 12.84
N ASP A 61 -4.38 7.17 12.52
CA ASP A 61 -3.89 7.35 11.15
C ASP A 61 -4.34 6.20 10.26
N HIS A 62 -4.25 4.94 10.70
CA HIS A 62 -4.74 3.79 9.94
C HIS A 62 -6.21 3.90 9.55
N VAL A 63 -7.08 4.33 10.47
CA VAL A 63 -8.50 4.56 10.18
C VAL A 63 -8.70 5.57 9.04
N GLU A 64 -7.89 6.61 8.97
CA GLU A 64 -7.99 7.64 7.94
C GLU A 64 -7.28 7.23 6.64
N LEU A 65 -6.18 6.48 6.71
CA LEU A 65 -5.51 5.86 5.57
C LEU A 65 -6.45 4.88 4.85
N THR A 66 -7.15 4.01 5.59
CA THR A 66 -8.16 3.10 5.03
C THR A 66 -9.25 3.85 4.27
N LYS A 67 -9.72 5.01 4.78
CA LYS A 67 -10.71 5.82 4.04
C LYS A 67 -10.17 6.31 2.70
N ARG A 68 -8.94 6.84 2.68
CA ARG A 68 -8.30 7.37 1.46
C ARG A 68 -8.02 6.27 0.44
N ILE A 69 -7.57 5.11 0.89
CA ILE A 69 -7.38 3.92 0.05
C ILE A 69 -8.73 3.51 -0.56
N ASN A 70 -9.80 3.48 0.23
CA ASN A 70 -11.15 3.17 -0.26
C ASN A 70 -11.66 4.21 -1.29
N GLU A 71 -11.39 5.50 -1.10
CA GLU A 71 -11.73 6.55 -2.06
C GLU A 71 -10.97 6.37 -3.39
N ILE A 72 -9.68 6.08 -3.34
CA ILE A 72 -8.87 5.79 -4.54
C ILE A 72 -9.40 4.53 -5.24
N ASN A 73 -9.67 3.46 -4.50
CA ASN A 73 -10.24 2.22 -5.03
C ASN A 73 -11.60 2.45 -5.69
N ALA A 74 -12.44 3.32 -5.12
CA ALA A 74 -13.72 3.70 -5.71
C ALA A 74 -13.54 4.43 -7.05
N ILE A 75 -12.58 5.36 -7.17
CA ILE A 75 -12.27 6.01 -8.46
C ILE A 75 -11.75 5.00 -9.48
N ILE A 76 -10.81 4.13 -9.07
CA ILE A 76 -10.26 3.08 -9.94
C ILE A 76 -11.39 2.18 -10.45
N ALA A 77 -12.30 1.76 -9.58
CA ALA A 77 -13.45 0.94 -9.93
C ALA A 77 -14.42 1.68 -10.86
N GLY A 78 -14.74 2.94 -10.56
CA GLY A 78 -15.60 3.79 -11.40
C GLY A 78 -15.03 3.92 -12.81
N TYR A 79 -13.78 4.36 -12.92
CA TYR A 79 -13.08 4.47 -14.20
C TYR A 79 -12.97 3.14 -14.96
N THR A 80 -12.75 2.03 -14.23
CA THR A 80 -12.70 0.70 -14.83
C THR A 80 -14.03 0.31 -15.47
N SER A 81 -15.14 0.70 -14.84
CA SER A 81 -16.49 0.42 -15.32
C SER A 81 -16.90 1.36 -16.47
N ASP A 82 -16.54 2.64 -16.37
CA ASP A 82 -16.84 3.68 -17.36
C ASP A 82 -15.64 4.65 -17.47
N PRO A 83 -14.83 4.55 -18.54
CA PRO A 83 -13.68 5.42 -18.72
C PRO A 83 -14.00 6.93 -18.78
N THR A 84 -15.24 7.31 -19.05
CA THR A 84 -15.65 8.71 -19.12
C THR A 84 -15.77 9.37 -17.74
N THR A 85 -15.76 8.58 -16.66
CA THR A 85 -15.79 9.09 -15.29
C THR A 85 -14.40 9.45 -14.75
N TYR A 86 -13.34 9.33 -15.55
CA TYR A 86 -11.99 9.68 -15.10
C TYR A 86 -11.85 11.19 -14.92
N ASP A 87 -11.64 11.61 -13.68
CA ASP A 87 -11.22 12.97 -13.34
C ASP A 87 -9.77 12.93 -12.86
N ALA A 88 -8.86 13.36 -13.74
CA ALA A 88 -7.43 13.37 -13.45
C ALA A 88 -7.09 14.26 -12.25
N SER A 89 -7.78 15.39 -12.08
CA SER A 89 -7.52 16.33 -10.98
C SER A 89 -8.01 15.79 -9.65
N ALA A 90 -9.19 15.14 -9.63
CA ALA A 90 -9.68 14.47 -8.43
C ALA A 90 -8.78 13.29 -8.02
N PHE A 91 -8.31 12.51 -9.00
CA PHE A 91 -7.39 11.40 -8.76
C PHE A 91 -6.04 11.89 -8.22
N GLU A 92 -5.43 12.91 -8.85
CA GLU A 92 -4.19 13.53 -8.39
C GLU A 92 -4.32 14.07 -6.96
N ALA A 93 -5.41 14.78 -6.66
CA ALA A 93 -5.66 15.32 -5.33
C ALA A 93 -5.70 14.23 -4.26
N LEU A 94 -6.36 13.10 -4.54
CA LEU A 94 -6.39 11.96 -3.61
C LEU A 94 -5.01 11.32 -3.41
N PHE A 95 -4.20 11.21 -4.47
CA PHE A 95 -2.85 10.67 -4.35
C PHE A 95 -1.92 11.57 -3.55
N VAL A 96 -1.99 12.89 -3.77
CA VAL A 96 -1.27 13.87 -2.96
C VAL A 96 -1.72 13.77 -1.50
N SER A 97 -3.03 13.69 -1.27
CA SER A 97 -3.62 13.54 0.05
C SER A 97 -3.17 12.24 0.75
N LEU A 98 -3.09 11.12 0.02
CA LEU A 98 -2.56 9.86 0.55
C LEU A 98 -1.06 9.99 0.89
N LYS A 99 -0.25 10.54 -0.01
CA LYS A 99 1.20 10.78 0.20
C LYS A 99 1.47 11.66 1.41
N ASP A 100 0.74 12.76 1.54
CA ASP A 100 0.89 13.74 2.63
C ASP A 100 0.50 13.14 4.00
N MET A 101 -0.18 11.98 4.00
CA MET A 101 -0.50 11.23 5.19
C MET A 101 0.48 10.08 5.45
N VAL A 102 0.75 9.24 4.44
CA VAL A 102 1.59 8.05 4.58
C VAL A 102 3.02 8.42 4.96
N ILE A 103 3.61 9.44 4.33
CA ILE A 103 5.03 9.75 4.60
C ILE A 103 5.25 10.19 6.06
N PRO A 104 4.51 11.17 6.62
CA PRO A 104 4.68 11.53 8.01
C PRO A 104 4.34 10.41 9.00
N HIS A 105 3.39 9.54 8.64
CA HIS A 105 3.02 8.37 9.44
C HIS A 105 4.17 7.36 9.53
N LEU A 106 4.74 6.95 8.40
CA LEU A 106 5.92 6.07 8.35
C LEU A 106 7.11 6.70 9.09
N ASP A 107 7.36 8.00 8.89
CA ASP A 107 8.41 8.72 9.61
C ASP A 107 8.19 8.64 11.13
N ALA A 108 6.95 8.77 11.60
CA ALA A 108 6.65 8.71 13.04
C ALA A 108 6.92 7.32 13.62
N GLU A 109 6.57 6.27 12.88
CA GLU A 109 6.79 4.87 13.29
C GLU A 109 8.27 4.52 13.29
N GLU A 110 9.00 4.77 12.19
CA GLU A 110 10.42 4.47 12.06
C GLU A 110 11.28 5.21 13.09
N ASN A 111 10.96 6.48 13.36
CA ASN A 111 11.69 7.27 14.37
C ASN A 111 11.39 6.83 15.80
N THR A 112 10.27 6.14 16.03
CA THR A 112 9.88 5.64 17.36
C THR A 112 10.38 4.23 17.60
N VAL A 113 10.13 3.31 16.66
CA VAL A 113 10.52 1.89 16.72
C VAL A 113 11.94 1.71 16.18
N THR A 114 12.90 2.32 16.87
CA THR A 114 14.32 2.16 16.53
C THR A 114 14.88 0.84 17.03
N ALA A 115 16.01 0.37 16.47
CA ALA A 115 16.72 -0.81 16.99
C ALA A 115 17.03 -0.68 18.50
N LYS A 116 17.41 0.52 18.94
CA LYS A 116 17.64 0.80 20.36
C LYS A 116 16.37 0.65 21.20
N PHE A 117 15.23 1.18 20.74
CA PHE A 117 13.95 0.99 21.41
C PHE A 117 13.62 -0.50 21.56
N MET A 118 13.86 -1.29 20.50
CA MET A 118 13.64 -2.74 20.52
C MET A 118 14.51 -3.44 21.57
N GLU A 119 15.81 -3.15 21.59
CA GLU A 119 16.77 -3.72 22.55
C GLU A 119 16.44 -3.35 24.02
N GLU A 120 15.95 -2.13 24.25
CA GLU A 120 15.65 -1.64 25.60
C GLU A 120 14.30 -2.15 26.15
N ASN A 121 13.34 -2.49 25.28
CA ASN A 121 11.96 -2.77 25.69
C ASN A 121 11.52 -4.23 25.50
N TYR A 122 12.23 -5.02 24.69
CA TYR A 122 11.84 -6.37 24.33
C TYR A 122 12.98 -7.40 24.44
N ASP A 123 12.59 -8.62 24.80
CA ASP A 123 13.50 -9.77 24.76
C ASP A 123 13.71 -10.21 23.31
N ALA A 124 14.95 -10.54 22.92
CA ALA A 124 15.29 -10.96 21.56
C ALA A 124 14.44 -12.15 21.06
N GLU A 125 14.09 -13.09 21.94
CA GLU A 125 13.23 -14.22 21.61
C GLU A 125 11.80 -13.78 21.23
N LYS A 126 11.26 -12.76 21.92
CA LYS A 126 9.93 -12.21 21.61
C LYS A 126 9.94 -11.45 20.28
N VAL A 127 10.99 -10.69 20.01
CA VAL A 127 11.15 -10.00 18.72
C VAL A 127 11.28 -11.04 17.59
N ALA A 128 12.04 -12.11 17.81
CA ALA A 128 12.20 -13.18 16.84
C ALA A 128 10.90 -13.92 16.53
N GLN A 129 9.96 -13.99 17.49
CA GLN A 129 8.64 -14.59 17.29
C GLN A 129 7.71 -13.74 16.41
N LEU A 130 7.95 -12.42 16.28
CA LEU A 130 7.11 -11.57 15.44
C LEU A 130 7.19 -11.95 13.95
N ILE A 131 8.36 -12.40 13.49
CA ILE A 131 8.57 -12.81 12.09
C ILE A 131 7.67 -13.98 11.68
N PRO A 132 7.67 -15.14 12.37
CA PRO A 132 6.78 -16.24 12.02
C PRO A 132 5.29 -15.87 12.13
N ASP A 133 4.91 -14.97 13.03
CA ASP A 133 3.52 -14.51 13.19
C ASP A 133 3.08 -13.68 11.96
N ILE A 134 3.92 -12.74 11.50
CA ILE A 134 3.72 -11.98 10.25
C ILE A 134 3.64 -12.94 9.05
N VAL A 135 4.55 -13.91 8.97
CA VAL A 135 4.56 -14.91 7.88
C VAL A 135 3.29 -15.77 7.89
N GLU A 136 2.80 -16.16 9.06
CA GLU A 136 1.56 -16.92 9.18
C GLU A 136 0.34 -16.07 8.79
N TYR A 137 0.30 -14.81 9.21
CA TYR A 137 -0.75 -13.87 8.82
C TYR A 137 -0.80 -13.69 7.30
N ASN A 138 0.34 -13.41 6.67
CA ASN A 138 0.43 -13.22 5.22
C ASN A 138 -0.04 -14.43 4.42
N LYS A 139 0.27 -15.65 4.89
CA LYS A 139 -0.22 -16.89 4.24
C LYS A 139 -1.74 -17.01 4.23
N LYS A 140 -2.44 -16.38 5.19
CA LYS A 140 -3.89 -16.49 5.34
C LYS A 140 -4.64 -15.35 4.64
N HIS A 141 -4.04 -14.16 4.58
CA HIS A 141 -4.77 -12.94 4.22
C HIS A 141 -4.32 -12.30 2.91
N GLU A 142 -3.11 -12.58 2.41
CA GLU A 142 -2.52 -11.75 1.34
C GLU A 142 -2.14 -12.48 0.06
N ASP A 143 -2.15 -11.72 -1.04
CA ASP A 143 -1.52 -12.11 -2.29
C ASP A 143 0.00 -11.85 -2.18
N PRO A 144 0.86 -12.88 -2.25
CA PRO A 144 2.31 -12.73 -2.09
C PRO A 144 2.95 -11.77 -3.12
N VAL A 145 2.27 -11.49 -4.25
CA VAL A 145 2.73 -10.50 -5.23
C VAL A 145 2.63 -9.07 -4.69
N VAL A 146 1.65 -8.80 -3.82
CA VAL A 146 1.39 -7.48 -3.25
C VAL A 146 2.43 -7.16 -2.16
N VAL A 147 2.70 -8.11 -1.27
CA VAL A 147 3.76 -8.00 -0.22
C VAL A 147 5.14 -7.75 -0.84
N LEU A 148 5.46 -8.46 -1.93
CA LEU A 148 6.78 -8.37 -2.56
C LEU A 148 7.09 -6.95 -3.06
N VAL A 149 6.10 -6.25 -3.60
CA VAL A 149 6.28 -4.87 -4.09
C VAL A 149 6.56 -3.92 -2.91
N PHE A 150 5.84 -4.09 -1.80
CA PHE A 150 6.10 -3.32 -0.58
C PHE A 150 7.54 -3.50 -0.10
N LEU A 151 7.98 -4.75 0.07
CA LEU A 151 9.33 -5.09 0.53
C LEU A 151 10.41 -4.52 -0.39
N ILE A 152 10.24 -4.63 -1.71
CA ILE A 152 11.21 -4.07 -2.66
C ILE A 152 11.28 -2.54 -2.53
N MET A 153 10.17 -1.85 -2.26
CA MET A 153 10.15 -0.39 -2.17
C MET A 153 10.64 0.15 -0.82
N HIS A 154 10.42 -0.59 0.27
CA HIS A 154 10.69 -0.13 1.64
C HIS A 154 11.86 -0.83 2.33
N THR A 155 12.53 -1.75 1.65
CA THR A 155 13.81 -2.31 2.10
C THR A 155 14.95 -1.64 1.34
N ALA A 156 15.97 -1.20 2.07
CA ALA A 156 17.19 -0.63 1.51
C ALA A 156 17.74 -1.59 0.43
N PRO A 157 18.25 -1.10 -0.71
CA PRO A 157 18.66 -1.95 -1.83
C PRO A 157 19.58 -3.13 -1.45
N GLU A 158 20.47 -2.91 -0.49
CA GLU A 158 21.41 -3.88 0.07
C GLU A 158 20.75 -5.01 0.89
N ASP A 159 19.53 -4.79 1.39
CA ASP A 159 18.82 -5.70 2.31
C ASP A 159 17.65 -6.45 1.63
N ARG A 160 17.43 -6.22 0.33
CA ARG A 160 16.36 -6.88 -0.44
C ARG A 160 16.65 -8.38 -0.66
N PRO A 161 15.63 -9.26 -0.65
CA PRO A 161 15.80 -10.71 -0.88
C PRO A 161 16.19 -11.09 -2.31
#